data_AF-A0A8W8LYF4-F1
#
_entry.id   AF-A0A8W8LYF4-F1
#
_cell.length_a   1.000
_cell.length_b   1.000
_cell.length_c   1.000
_cell.angle_alpha   90.00
_cell.angle_beta   90.00
_cell.angle_gamma   90.00
#
_symmetry.space_group_name_H-M   'P 1'
#
loop_
_entity.id
_entity.type
_entity.pdbx_description
1 polymer ?
#
loop_
_entity_poly.entity_id
_entity_poly.type
_entity_poly.pdbx_seq_one_letter_code
_entity_poly.pdbx_strand_id
1 'polypeptide(L)'
;MFLLPATDDAVTSVTAPLSAPVKVSFESAGRWFEALRLRRRHKHSLSHHSLQSSSSEESDNEEIEEEDNLILLQGLDPKEWKQQDHYAVLGISKLRYKATENQIKKAYKSMVLKHHPDKRKARGLKVGDGEDDYFTCITRAYEILGNKLKRRSYDSVDPQFDNDVPPADEESKKNFFKVFGPVFERNSR
;
A
#
# COMPACT_ATOMS: atom_id res chain seq x y z
N MET A 1 -42.54 -26.82 -66.27
CA MET A 1 -43.52 -25.72 -66.12
C MET A 1 -42.69 -24.46 -65.95
N PHE A 2 -42.46 -23.72 -67.04
CA PHE A 2 -41.59 -22.54 -67.04
C PHE A 2 -42.40 -21.33 -66.53
N LEU A 3 -41.91 -20.65 -65.50
CA LEU A 3 -42.51 -19.41 -64.97
C LEU A 3 -42.32 -18.29 -66.00
N LEU A 4 -43.41 -17.58 -66.31
CA LEU A 4 -43.42 -16.44 -67.24
C LEU A 4 -42.65 -15.24 -66.63
N PRO A 5 -41.97 -14.42 -67.45
CA PRO A 5 -41.26 -13.24 -66.97
C PRO A 5 -42.24 -12.19 -66.45
N ALA A 6 -41.91 -11.57 -65.32
CA ALA A 6 -42.71 -10.52 -64.69
C ALA A 6 -42.73 -9.25 -65.56
N THR A 7 -43.92 -8.69 -65.77
CA THR A 7 -44.13 -7.42 -66.49
C THR A 7 -43.71 -6.23 -65.62
N ASP A 8 -43.19 -5.17 -66.25
CA ASP A 8 -42.50 -4.04 -65.61
C ASP A 8 -43.30 -3.27 -64.53
N ASP A 9 -44.62 -3.45 -64.46
CA ASP A 9 -45.49 -2.77 -63.49
C ASP A 9 -45.91 -3.65 -62.28
N ALA A 10 -45.32 -4.84 -62.11
CA ALA A 10 -45.70 -5.76 -61.04
C ALA A 10 -45.00 -5.44 -59.70
N VAL A 11 -45.69 -4.73 -58.80
CA VAL A 11 -45.20 -4.47 -57.44
C VAL A 11 -45.54 -5.65 -56.52
N THR A 12 -44.52 -6.39 -56.08
CA THR A 12 -44.66 -7.42 -55.04
C THR A 12 -44.34 -6.80 -53.68
N SER A 13 -45.34 -6.70 -52.80
CA SER A 13 -45.13 -6.27 -51.41
C SER A 13 -45.27 -7.47 -50.49
N VAL A 14 -44.19 -7.78 -49.78
CA VAL A 14 -44.18 -8.81 -48.73
C VAL A 14 -44.35 -8.09 -47.41
N THR A 15 -45.47 -8.32 -46.72
CA THR A 15 -45.70 -7.77 -45.39
C THR A 15 -45.61 -8.88 -44.35
N ALA A 16 -44.87 -8.63 -43.27
CA ALA A 16 -44.79 -9.50 -42.11
C ALA A 16 -45.31 -8.74 -40.88
N PRO A 17 -46.00 -9.40 -39.94
CA PRO A 17 -46.46 -8.75 -38.72
C PRO A 17 -45.27 -8.38 -37.83
N LEU A 18 -45.33 -7.18 -37.24
CA LEU A 18 -44.34 -6.74 -36.24
C LEU A 18 -44.45 -7.62 -34.98
N SER A 19 -43.32 -8.02 -34.41
CA SER A 19 -43.28 -8.77 -33.15
C SER A 19 -43.85 -7.93 -32.00
N ALA A 20 -44.52 -8.59 -31.05
CA ALA A 20 -45.09 -7.94 -29.88
C ALA A 20 -43.99 -7.45 -28.90
N PRO A 21 -44.24 -6.36 -28.14
CA PRO A 21 -43.27 -5.85 -27.18
C PRO A 21 -43.05 -6.83 -26.02
N VAL A 22 -41.78 -7.12 -25.72
CA VAL A 22 -41.37 -7.97 -24.59
C VAL A 22 -41.05 -7.10 -23.38
N LYS A 23 -41.71 -7.36 -22.25
CA LYS A 23 -41.33 -6.76 -20.96
C LYS A 23 -40.11 -7.49 -20.42
N VAL A 24 -38.99 -6.78 -20.26
CA VAL A 24 -37.78 -7.29 -19.62
C VAL A 24 -37.67 -6.68 -18.23
N SER A 25 -37.52 -7.52 -17.20
CA SER A 25 -37.20 -7.07 -15.85
C SER A 25 -35.71 -6.76 -15.77
N PHE A 26 -35.35 -5.50 -15.60
CA PHE A 26 -33.96 -5.10 -15.34
C PHE A 26 -33.73 -5.15 -13.83
N GLU A 27 -32.97 -6.13 -13.36
CA GLU A 27 -32.41 -6.05 -12.02
C GLU A 27 -31.41 -4.89 -11.99
N SER A 28 -31.38 -4.11 -10.92
CA SER A 28 -30.36 -3.08 -10.75
C SER A 28 -29.02 -3.75 -10.41
N ALA A 29 -28.45 -4.48 -11.34
CA ALA A 29 -27.13 -5.08 -11.21
C ALA A 29 -26.13 -4.26 -12.04
N GLY A 30 -24.96 -3.99 -11.47
CA GLY A 30 -23.88 -3.30 -12.16
C GLY A 30 -23.18 -2.24 -11.31
N ARG A 31 -22.08 -1.73 -11.85
CA ARG A 31 -21.15 -0.81 -11.19
C ARG A 31 -21.83 0.42 -10.55
N TRP A 32 -22.85 0.97 -11.21
CA TRP A 32 -23.58 2.14 -10.72
C TRP A 32 -24.47 1.83 -9.52
N PHE A 33 -25.09 0.63 -9.47
CA PHE A 33 -25.89 0.21 -8.33
C PHE A 33 -25.03 -0.13 -7.12
N GLU A 34 -23.90 -0.80 -7.33
CA GLU A 34 -22.94 -1.07 -6.26
C GLU A 34 -22.37 0.22 -5.66
N ALA A 35 -22.04 1.21 -6.51
CA ALA A 35 -21.61 2.53 -6.06
C ALA A 35 -22.68 3.24 -5.20
N LEU A 36 -23.95 3.16 -5.62
CA LEU A 36 -25.08 3.71 -4.84
C LEU A 36 -25.23 2.98 -3.48
N ARG A 37 -25.12 1.65 -3.46
CA ARG A 37 -25.21 0.83 -2.25
C ARG A 37 -24.08 1.16 -1.27
N LEU A 38 -22.85 1.30 -1.75
CA LEU A 38 -21.70 1.70 -0.93
C LEU A 38 -21.88 3.13 -0.37
N ARG A 39 -22.39 4.07 -1.17
CA ARG A 39 -22.68 5.45 -0.74
C ARG A 39 -23.75 5.54 0.36
N ARG A 40 -24.69 4.60 0.40
CA ARG A 40 -25.69 4.55 1.48
C ARG A 40 -25.12 4.00 2.78
N ARG A 41 -24.12 3.11 2.71
CA ARG A 41 -23.46 2.56 3.91
C ARG A 41 -22.44 3.53 4.51
N HIS A 42 -21.66 4.21 3.67
CA HIS A 42 -20.69 5.21 4.10
C HIS A 42 -21.22 6.60 3.75
N LYS A 43 -21.54 7.42 4.76
CA LYS A 43 -22.04 8.81 4.62
C LYS A 43 -20.98 9.78 4.05
N HIS A 44 -20.24 9.39 3.01
CA HIS A 44 -19.14 10.19 2.44
C HIS A 44 -19.31 10.40 0.93
N SER A 45 -18.89 11.57 0.43
CA SER A 45 -18.97 11.94 -0.98
C SER A 45 -17.84 11.30 -1.78
N LEU A 46 -18.12 10.89 -3.03
CA LEU A 46 -17.23 10.15 -3.94
C LEU A 46 -16.00 10.92 -4.45
N SER A 47 -15.80 12.18 -4.03
CA SER A 47 -14.61 12.95 -4.42
C SER A 47 -13.30 12.37 -3.88
N HIS A 48 -13.34 11.42 -2.94
CA HIS A 48 -12.15 10.80 -2.35
C HIS A 48 -11.73 9.48 -3.00
N HIS A 49 -12.65 8.70 -3.59
CA HIS A 49 -12.36 7.30 -3.94
C HIS A 49 -11.70 7.11 -5.33
N SER A 50 -11.85 8.06 -6.26
CA SER A 50 -11.31 7.91 -7.62
C SER A 50 -9.77 7.83 -7.67
N LEU A 51 -9.07 8.28 -6.63
CA LEU A 51 -7.61 8.27 -6.56
C LEU A 51 -7.01 6.94 -6.02
N GLN A 52 -7.84 6.01 -5.57
CA GLN A 52 -7.37 4.80 -4.87
C GLN A 52 -7.61 3.50 -5.65
N SER A 53 -8.30 3.55 -6.80
CA SER A 53 -8.73 2.37 -7.55
C SER A 53 -7.67 1.75 -8.50
N SER A 54 -6.46 2.30 -8.59
CA SER A 54 -5.38 1.73 -9.41
C SER A 54 -4.35 0.90 -8.63
N SER A 55 -4.61 0.62 -7.35
CA SER A 55 -3.73 -0.20 -6.52
C SER A 55 -4.55 -1.30 -5.84
N SER A 56 -4.96 -2.29 -6.64
CA SER A 56 -5.40 -3.57 -6.10
C SER A 56 -4.19 -4.27 -5.50
N GLU A 57 -4.04 -4.23 -4.17
CA GLU A 57 -3.71 -5.38 -3.32
C GLU A 57 -4.19 -5.07 -1.89
N GLU A 58 -5.04 -5.97 -1.40
CA GLU A 58 -5.47 -6.26 -0.03
C GLU A 58 -5.58 -5.11 1.00
N SER A 59 -6.83 -4.69 1.20
CA SER A 59 -7.29 -3.98 2.39
C SER A 59 -7.64 -5.03 3.45
N ASP A 60 -6.72 -5.29 4.39
CA ASP A 60 -7.07 -5.78 5.72
C ASP A 60 -6.16 -5.13 6.76
N ASN A 61 -6.76 -4.22 7.54
CA ASN A 61 -6.42 -3.93 8.94
C ASN A 61 -5.12 -3.14 9.27
N GLU A 62 -5.09 -1.81 9.03
CA GLU A 62 -4.01 -0.90 9.46
C GLU A 62 -4.49 0.27 10.38
N GLU A 63 -5.64 0.17 11.05
CA GLU A 63 -6.09 1.24 11.98
C GLU A 63 -5.36 1.22 13.34
N ILE A 64 -4.50 0.23 13.60
CA ILE A 64 -3.74 0.07 14.86
C ILE A 64 -2.29 0.60 14.74
N GLU A 65 -1.80 0.97 13.55
CA GLU A 65 -0.38 1.36 13.38
C GLU A 65 -0.09 2.85 13.61
N GLU A 66 -1.10 3.73 13.68
CA GLU A 66 -0.85 5.17 13.75
C GLU A 66 -0.44 5.66 15.14
N GLU A 67 -1.05 5.12 16.21
CA GLU A 67 -0.78 5.54 17.59
C GLU A 67 0.56 4.99 18.12
N ASP A 68 0.90 3.75 17.79
CA ASP A 68 2.17 3.12 18.17
C ASP A 68 3.38 3.85 17.56
N ASN A 69 3.24 4.33 16.32
CA ASN A 69 4.27 5.15 15.66
C ASN A 69 4.43 6.51 16.35
N LEU A 70 3.34 7.12 16.83
CA LEU A 70 3.38 8.39 17.56
C LEU A 70 4.08 8.27 18.91
N ILE A 71 3.78 7.21 19.67
CA ILE A 71 4.40 6.94 20.97
C ILE A 71 5.89 6.67 20.80
N LEU A 72 6.26 5.87 19.80
CA LEU A 72 7.66 5.56 19.50
C LEU A 72 8.43 6.81 19.08
N LEU A 73 7.86 7.66 18.20
CA LEU A 73 8.51 8.90 17.76
C LEU A 73 8.68 9.93 18.88
N GLN A 74 7.76 10.00 19.84
CA GLN A 74 7.80 10.98 20.93
C GLN A 74 8.86 10.65 22.00
N GLY A 75 9.29 9.39 22.11
CA GLY A 75 10.34 8.95 23.03
C GLY A 75 11.76 8.98 22.46
N LEU A 76 11.93 9.37 21.19
CA LEU A 76 13.24 9.38 20.54
C LEU A 76 13.97 10.70 20.80
N ASP A 77 15.20 10.61 21.30
CA ASP A 77 16.08 11.75 21.46
C ASP A 77 16.66 12.19 20.09
N PRO A 78 16.43 13.42 19.63
CA PRO A 78 16.89 13.93 18.33
C PRO A 78 18.42 13.87 18.15
N LYS A 79 19.16 13.97 19.26
CA LYS A 79 20.63 13.94 19.27
C LYS A 79 21.21 12.55 19.02
N GLU A 80 20.46 11.49 19.33
CA GLU A 80 20.92 10.11 19.21
C GLU A 80 20.34 9.40 17.97
N TRP A 81 20.02 10.16 16.91
CA TRP A 81 19.45 9.63 15.68
C TRP A 81 20.28 8.49 15.05
N LYS A 82 21.60 8.46 15.24
CA LYS A 82 22.49 7.44 14.66
C LYS A 82 22.28 6.03 15.20
N GLN A 83 21.84 5.89 16.46
CA GLN A 83 21.62 4.58 17.08
C GLN A 83 20.15 4.13 16.96
N GLN A 84 19.29 4.96 16.40
CA GLN A 84 17.87 4.68 16.27
C GLN A 84 17.61 3.75 15.08
N ASP A 85 16.56 2.93 15.20
CA ASP A 85 16.07 2.12 14.10
C ASP A 85 15.33 3.02 13.08
N HIS A 86 16.02 3.32 11.97
CA HIS A 86 15.47 4.16 10.90
C HIS A 86 14.25 3.53 10.21
N TYR A 87 14.12 2.20 10.25
CA TYR A 87 12.94 1.53 9.70
C TYR A 87 11.72 1.72 10.61
N ALA A 88 11.92 1.68 11.92
CA ALA A 88 10.87 1.99 12.90
C ALA A 88 10.44 3.45 12.82
N VAL A 89 11.38 4.39 12.66
CA VAL A 89 11.07 5.83 12.52
C VAL A 89 10.19 6.12 11.30
N LEU A 90 10.37 5.39 10.20
CA LEU A 90 9.52 5.53 9.01
C LEU A 90 8.23 4.69 9.07
N GLY A 91 8.00 3.92 10.14
CA GLY A 91 6.85 3.02 10.28
C GLY A 91 6.88 1.80 9.37
N ILE A 92 8.06 1.41 8.88
CA ILE A 92 8.28 0.23 8.03
C ILE A 92 9.13 -0.84 8.74
N SER A 93 9.03 -0.88 10.07
CA SER A 93 9.73 -1.85 10.94
C SER A 93 9.45 -3.30 10.55
N LYS A 94 8.28 -3.60 9.99
CA LYS A 94 7.93 -4.95 9.50
C LYS A 94 8.69 -5.34 8.23
N LEU A 95 8.97 -4.38 7.36
CA LEU A 95 9.57 -4.63 6.04
C LEU A 95 11.11 -4.61 6.07
N ARG A 96 11.74 -3.85 6.99
CA ARG A 96 13.21 -3.71 7.16
C ARG A 96 14.00 -3.78 5.83
N TYR A 97 14.90 -4.75 5.69
CA TYR A 97 15.75 -4.97 4.52
C TYR A 97 14.97 -5.38 3.25
N LYS A 98 13.74 -5.92 3.38
CA LYS A 98 12.88 -6.27 2.24
C LYS A 98 12.15 -5.06 1.64
N ALA A 99 12.16 -3.91 2.31
CA ALA A 99 11.46 -2.72 1.84
C ALA A 99 12.00 -2.22 0.49
N THR A 100 11.11 -1.95 -0.47
CA THR A 100 11.49 -1.36 -1.76
C THR A 100 11.68 0.16 -1.65
N GLU A 101 12.43 0.76 -2.57
CA GLU A 101 12.64 2.23 -2.57
C GLU A 101 11.33 3.00 -2.66
N ASN A 102 10.36 2.47 -3.42
CA ASN A 102 9.04 3.08 -3.57
C ASN A 102 8.26 3.07 -2.25
N GLN A 103 8.34 1.97 -1.49
CA GLN A 103 7.74 1.87 -0.16
C GLN A 103 8.39 2.85 0.83
N ILE A 104 9.73 2.95 0.84
CA ILE A 104 10.47 3.90 1.68
C ILE A 104 10.04 5.35 1.36
N LYS A 105 9.95 5.70 0.07
CA LYS A 105 9.47 7.03 -0.36
C LYS A 105 8.02 7.29 0.04
N LYS A 106 7.14 6.28 -0.07
CA LYS A 106 5.73 6.38 0.31
C LYS A 106 5.59 6.60 1.83
N ALA A 107 6.32 5.82 2.62
CA ALA A 107 6.36 5.91 4.07
C ALA A 107 6.91 7.27 4.56
N TYR A 108 7.99 7.76 3.94
CA TYR A 108 8.50 9.09 4.23
C TYR A 108 7.45 10.19 3.96
N LYS A 109 6.77 10.14 2.80
CA LYS A 109 5.72 11.10 2.46
C LYS A 109 4.56 11.06 3.45
N SER A 110 4.10 9.87 3.85
CA SER A 110 3.01 9.75 4.83
C SER A 110 3.43 10.31 6.19
N MET A 111 4.63 10.01 6.67
CA MET A 111 5.15 10.53 7.93
C MET A 111 5.29 12.05 7.92
N VAL A 112 5.87 12.63 6.86
CA VAL A 112 5.99 14.09 6.72
C VAL A 112 4.61 14.77 6.73
N LEU A 113 3.62 14.21 6.04
CA LEU A 113 2.27 14.81 6.00
C LEU A 113 1.55 14.76 7.36
N LYS A 114 1.81 13.74 8.17
CA LYS A 114 1.24 13.57 9.52
C LYS A 114 1.94 14.46 10.54
N HIS A 115 3.26 14.52 10.49
CA HIS A 115 4.11 15.13 11.51
C HIS A 115 4.72 16.49 11.11
N HIS A 116 4.29 17.08 10.00
CA HIS A 116 4.80 18.38 9.56
C HIS A 116 4.73 19.44 10.67
N PRO A 117 5.79 20.24 10.89
CA PRO A 117 5.83 21.22 11.98
C PRO A 117 4.68 22.23 11.92
N ASP A 118 4.24 22.61 10.71
CA ASP A 118 3.09 23.51 10.51
C ASP A 118 1.78 22.94 11.09
N LYS A 119 1.48 21.67 10.81
CA LYS A 119 0.28 21.00 11.32
C LYS A 119 0.35 20.75 12.83
N ARG A 120 1.55 20.55 13.38
CA ARG A 120 1.74 20.37 14.82
C ARG A 120 1.55 21.66 15.60
N LYS A 121 2.06 22.79 15.08
CA LYS A 121 1.77 24.12 15.61
C LYS A 121 0.27 24.39 15.64
N ALA A 122 -0.44 24.04 14.57
CA ALA A 122 -1.90 24.18 14.51
C ALA A 122 -2.66 23.31 15.54
N ARG A 123 -2.08 22.17 15.98
CA ARG A 123 -2.67 21.29 17.01
C ARG A 123 -2.25 21.66 18.44
N GLY A 124 -1.42 22.68 18.64
CA GLY A 124 -0.97 23.11 19.97
C GLY A 124 -0.05 22.13 20.69
N LEU A 125 0.54 21.15 19.99
CA LEU A 125 1.57 20.29 20.57
C LEU A 125 2.86 21.10 20.78
N LYS A 126 3.58 20.78 21.87
CA LYS A 126 4.93 21.31 22.11
C LYS A 126 5.81 20.91 20.91
N VAL A 127 6.20 21.91 20.14
CA VAL A 127 7.25 21.78 19.12
C VAL A 127 8.52 22.21 19.83
N GLY A 128 9.50 21.32 19.97
CA GLY A 128 10.82 21.70 20.46
C GLY A 128 11.38 22.80 19.56
N ASP A 129 12.01 23.80 20.16
CA ASP A 129 12.60 24.90 19.40
C ASP A 129 13.84 24.39 18.62
N GLY A 130 13.69 24.10 17.32
CA GLY A 130 14.82 23.86 16.40
C GLY A 130 15.03 22.40 15.95
N GLU A 131 16.29 21.96 15.92
CA GLU A 131 16.70 20.62 15.44
C GLU A 131 16.33 19.48 16.40
N ASP A 132 15.91 19.82 17.62
CA ASP A 132 15.55 18.89 18.69
C ASP A 132 14.12 18.34 18.56
N ASP A 133 13.63 18.16 17.33
CA ASP A 133 12.31 17.59 17.07
C ASP A 133 12.44 16.23 16.35
N TYR A 134 11.52 15.31 16.64
CA TYR A 134 11.51 13.98 16.01
C TYR A 134 11.30 14.06 14.48
N PHE A 135 10.85 15.20 13.97
CA PHE A 135 10.83 15.49 12.53
C PHE A 135 12.24 15.39 11.91
N THR A 136 13.27 15.84 12.63
CA THR A 136 14.68 15.68 12.23
C THR A 136 15.06 14.20 12.15
N CYS A 137 14.57 13.36 13.07
CA CYS A 137 14.80 11.91 13.00
C CYS A 137 14.16 11.30 11.74
N ILE A 138 12.96 11.72 11.37
CA ILE A 138 12.25 11.25 10.16
C ILE A 138 13.03 11.63 8.89
N THR A 139 13.52 12.87 8.80
CA THR A 139 14.29 13.32 7.63
C THR A 139 15.63 12.60 7.55
N ARG A 140 16.36 12.45 8.66
CA ARG A 140 17.61 11.69 8.73
C ARG A 140 17.44 10.22 8.35
N ALA A 141 16.37 9.57 8.83
CA ALA A 141 16.04 8.19 8.47
C ALA A 141 15.87 8.03 6.95
N TYR A 142 15.16 8.96 6.30
CA TYR A 142 15.02 8.95 4.85
C TYR A 142 16.32 9.25 4.10
N GLU A 143 17.16 10.15 4.60
CA GLU A 143 18.48 10.44 4.00
C GLU A 143 19.40 9.21 3.94
N ILE A 144 19.28 8.30 4.92
CA ILE A 144 20.03 7.04 4.96
C ILE A 144 19.34 5.97 4.13
N LEU A 145 18.07 5.69 4.40
CA LEU A 145 17.35 4.57 3.79
C LEU A 145 16.98 4.83 2.32
N GLY A 146 16.85 6.10 1.92
CA GLY A 146 16.48 6.49 0.57
C GLY A 146 17.56 6.28 -0.48
N ASN A 147 18.84 6.14 -0.09
CA ASN A 147 19.93 5.86 -1.02
C ASN A 147 20.46 4.45 -0.79
N LYS A 148 20.49 3.62 -1.84
CA LYS A 148 20.96 2.22 -1.77
C LYS A 148 22.33 2.06 -1.12
N LEU A 149 23.27 2.96 -1.42
CA LEU A 149 24.64 2.87 -0.88
C LEU A 149 24.67 3.15 0.62
N LYS A 150 23.95 4.20 1.07
CA LYS A 150 23.86 4.57 2.47
C LYS A 150 23.07 3.54 3.27
N ARG A 151 21.99 3.03 2.70
CA ARG A 151 21.20 1.93 3.26
C ARG A 151 22.06 0.70 3.49
N ARG A 152 22.85 0.27 2.49
CA ARG A 152 23.75 -0.86 2.64
C ARG A 152 24.77 -0.63 3.76
N SER A 153 25.35 0.57 3.87
CA SER A 153 26.28 0.87 4.97
C SER A 153 25.59 0.85 6.34
N TYR A 154 24.33 1.28 6.42
CA TYR A 154 23.54 1.24 7.65
C TYR A 154 23.18 -0.19 8.05
N ASP A 155 22.67 -0.99 7.11
CA ASP A 155 22.30 -2.39 7.33
C ASP A 155 23.52 -3.26 7.75
N SER A 156 24.74 -2.83 7.41
CA SER A 156 25.97 -3.52 7.81
C SER A 156 26.37 -3.28 9.26
N VAL A 157 25.97 -2.15 9.85
CA VAL A 157 26.32 -1.78 11.23
C VAL A 157 25.14 -1.93 12.20
N ASP A 158 24.01 -2.45 11.72
CA ASP A 158 22.77 -2.61 12.49
C ASP A 158 22.98 -3.56 13.69
N PRO A 159 22.95 -3.04 14.94
CA PRO A 159 23.13 -3.86 16.15
C PRO A 159 21.94 -4.79 16.40
N GLN A 160 20.77 -4.49 15.82
CA GLN A 160 19.55 -5.25 15.98
C GLN A 160 19.48 -6.46 15.02
N PHE A 161 20.58 -6.76 14.31
CA PHE A 161 20.66 -7.94 13.47
C PHE A 161 21.05 -9.18 14.27
N ASP A 162 20.17 -10.17 14.22
CA ASP A 162 20.43 -11.50 14.77
C ASP A 162 21.41 -12.27 13.87
N ASN A 163 22.68 -12.30 14.30
CA ASN A 163 23.74 -13.06 13.67
C ASN A 163 23.84 -14.50 14.23
N ASP A 164 22.87 -14.96 15.03
CA ASP A 164 22.92 -16.29 15.60
C ASP A 164 22.77 -17.36 14.51
N VAL A 165 23.76 -18.26 14.47
CA VAL A 165 23.80 -19.38 13.54
C VAL A 165 23.70 -20.66 14.36
N PRO A 166 22.67 -21.49 14.11
CA PRO A 166 22.51 -22.76 14.80
C PRO A 166 23.76 -23.64 14.64
N PRO A 167 24.16 -24.39 15.69
CA PRO A 167 25.31 -25.29 15.62
C PRO A 167 25.11 -26.39 14.56
N ALA A 168 26.22 -26.77 13.92
CA ALA A 168 26.25 -27.74 12.83
C ALA A 168 26.29 -29.20 13.32
N ASP A 169 25.31 -29.58 14.13
CA ASP A 169 25.14 -30.94 14.66
C ASP A 169 24.64 -31.95 13.60
N GLU A 170 24.79 -33.24 13.86
CA GLU A 170 24.29 -34.34 13.00
C GLU A 170 22.80 -34.23 12.69
N GLU A 171 22.01 -33.69 13.62
CA GLU A 171 20.57 -33.51 13.49
C GLU A 171 20.19 -32.26 12.67
N SER A 172 20.97 -31.18 12.77
CA SER A 172 20.78 -29.99 11.94
C SER A 172 21.22 -30.24 10.50
N LYS A 173 22.18 -31.14 10.26
CA LYS A 173 22.54 -31.61 8.91
C LYS A 173 21.43 -32.43 8.25
N LYS A 174 20.70 -33.26 9.01
CA LYS A 174 19.54 -34.02 8.49
C LYS A 174 18.38 -33.10 8.11
N ASN A 175 18.18 -32.01 8.84
CA ASN A 175 17.13 -31.01 8.61
C ASN A 175 17.68 -29.67 8.08
N PHE A 176 18.73 -29.72 7.27
CA PHE A 176 19.54 -28.55 6.89
C PHE A 176 18.70 -27.38 6.38
N PHE A 177 17.86 -27.60 5.37
CA PHE A 177 17.06 -26.52 4.76
C PHE A 177 16.01 -25.94 5.72
N LYS A 178 15.52 -26.72 6.68
CA LYS A 178 14.52 -26.26 7.65
C LYS A 178 15.15 -25.42 8.75
N VAL A 179 16.35 -25.81 9.21
CA VAL A 179 17.07 -25.13 10.30
C VAL A 179 17.82 -23.90 9.78
N PHE A 180 18.54 -24.02 8.67
CA PHE A 180 19.35 -22.94 8.11
C PHE A 180 18.60 -22.06 7.11
N GLY A 181 17.45 -22.50 6.56
CA GLY A 181 16.64 -21.70 5.64
C GLY A 181 16.34 -20.28 6.16
N PRO A 182 15.79 -20.13 7.38
CA PRO A 182 15.55 -18.81 7.98
C PRO A 182 16.82 -17.98 8.16
N VAL A 183 17.96 -18.62 8.47
CA VAL A 183 19.26 -17.95 8.62
C VAL A 183 19.74 -17.40 7.28
N PHE A 184 19.58 -18.17 6.20
CA PHE A 184 19.91 -17.70 4.85
C PHE A 184 18.99 -16.57 4.40
N GLU A 185 17.69 -16.65 4.66
CA GLU A 185 16.75 -15.56 4.35
C GLU A 185 17.03 -14.26 5.12
N ARG A 186 17.55 -14.36 6.35
CA ARG A 186 18.00 -13.21 7.14
C ARG A 186 19.27 -12.57 6.60
N ASN A 187 20.17 -13.40 6.06
CA ASN A 187 21.47 -13.00 5.51
C ASN A 187 21.44 -12.63 4.02
N SER A 188 20.33 -12.86 3.30
CA SER A 188 20.20 -12.56 1.86
C SER A 188 20.06 -11.06 1.53
N ARG A 189 20.70 -10.21 2.32
CA ARG A 189 20.62 -8.74 2.31
C ARG A 189 21.27 -8.13 1.07
#